data_AF-G1VY00-F1
#
_entry.id   AF-G1VY00-F1
#
_cell.length_a   1.000
_cell.length_b   1.000
_cell.length_c   1.000
_cell.angle_alpha   90.00
_cell.angle_beta   90.00
_cell.angle_gamma   90.00
#
_symmetry.space_group_name_H-M   'P 1'
#
loop_
_entity.id
_entity.type
_entity.pdbx_description
1 polymer ?
#
loop_
_entity_poly.entity_id
_entity_poly.type
_entity_poly.pdbx_seq_one_letter_code
_entity_poly.pdbx_strand_id
1 'polypeptide(L)' 'MKRTFLSEQDNKIYDRIIKIMEIENDAEMQTYLDTWIDEIGIDEVFDKIIRIHSLNLY' A
#
# COMPACT_ATOMS: atom_id res chain seq x y z
N MET A 1 13.97 0.93 -7.82
CA MET A 1 12.90 0.86 -8.83
C MET A 1 12.20 2.20 -8.90
N LYS A 2 11.71 2.61 -10.07
CA LYS A 2 10.96 3.87 -10.23
C LYS A 2 9.49 3.51 -10.05
N ARG A 3 8.82 4.04 -9.02
CA ARG A 3 7.41 3.76 -8.71
C ARG A 3 6.51 4.28 -9.84
N THR A 4 5.58 3.45 -10.29
CA THR A 4 4.67 3.74 -11.42
C THR A 4 3.36 4.40 -10.97
N PHE A 5 3.32 5.02 -9.79
CA PHE A 5 2.15 5.71 -9.23
C PHE A 5 2.16 7.17 -9.73
N LEU A 6 1.52 7.42 -10.87
CA LEU A 6 1.71 8.65 -11.65
C LEU A 6 0.88 9.85 -11.13
N SER A 7 -0.08 9.63 -10.22
CA SER A 7 -0.98 10.69 -9.74
C SER A 7 -0.74 11.10 -8.27
N GLU A 8 -1.11 12.34 -7.92
CA GLU A 8 -1.13 12.80 -6.52
C GLU A 8 -2.09 11.98 -5.64
N GLN A 9 -3.16 11.43 -6.22
CA GLN A 9 -4.12 10.61 -5.51
C GLN A 9 -3.48 9.28 -5.10
N ASP A 10 -2.74 8.64 -6.01
CA ASP A 10 -2.07 7.38 -5.72
C ASP A 10 -1.04 7.54 -4.59
N ASN A 11 -0.30 8.64 -4.58
CA ASN A 11 0.65 8.92 -3.50
C ASN A 11 -0.04 9.04 -2.13
N LYS A 12 -1.23 9.67 -2.07
CA LYS A 12 -2.00 9.75 -0.81
C LYS A 12 -2.52 8.39 -0.34
N ILE A 13 -2.92 7.53 -1.28
CA ILE A 13 -3.36 6.17 -0.98
C ILE A 13 -2.16 5.36 -0.45
N TYR A 14 -1.02 5.47 -1.13
CA TYR A 14 0.23 4.81 -0.74
C TYR A 14 0.67 5.19 0.68
N ASP A 15 0.71 6.48 1.00
CA ASP A 15 1.05 6.97 2.34
C ASP A 15 0.09 6.43 3.41
N ARG A 16 -1.18 6.24 3.05
CA ARG A 16 -2.19 5.68 3.96
C ARG A 16 -2.00 4.18 4.15
N ILE A 17 -1.65 3.45 3.09
CA ILE A 17 -1.28 2.04 3.16
C ILE A 17 -0.10 1.84 4.11
N ILE A 18 0.98 2.61 3.92
CA ILE A 18 2.17 2.51 4.77
C ILE A 18 1.82 2.69 6.25
N LYS A 19 1.00 3.68 6.58
CA LYS A 19 0.55 3.95 7.94
C LYS A 19 -0.31 2.83 8.53
N ILE A 20 -1.18 2.22 7.73
CA ILE A 20 -2.04 1.11 8.19
C ILE A 20 -1.20 -0.15 8.46
N MET A 21 -0.18 -0.38 7.63
CA MET A 21 0.72 -1.51 7.77
C MET A 21 1.85 -1.27 8.78
N GLU A 22 2.05 -0.02 9.23
CA GLU A 22 3.12 0.41 10.14
C GLU A 22 4.54 0.09 9.59
N ILE A 23 4.74 0.27 8.28
CA ILE A 23 5.99 -0.07 7.57
C ILE A 23 6.84 1.14 7.17
N GLU A 24 6.64 2.33 7.77
CA GLU A 24 7.37 3.55 7.39
C GLU A 24 8.90 3.38 7.40
N ASN A 25 9.41 2.55 8.31
CA ASN A 25 10.84 2.32 8.49
C ASN A 25 11.30 0.93 8.00
N ASP A 26 10.41 0.16 7.35
CA ASP A 26 10.72 -1.17 6.81
C ASP A 26 10.86 -1.10 5.28
N ALA A 27 12.10 -0.93 4.82
CA ALA A 27 12.41 -0.82 3.40
C ALA A 27 12.12 -2.11 2.61
N GLU A 28 12.21 -3.27 3.26
CA GLU A 28 11.93 -4.56 2.61
C GLU A 28 10.43 -4.68 2.37
N MET A 29 9.61 -4.41 3.39
CA MET A 29 8.15 -4.42 3.28
C MET A 29 7.63 -3.36 2.31
N GLN A 30 8.25 -2.17 2.25
CA GLN A 30 7.91 -1.18 1.23
C GLN A 30 8.22 -1.67 -0.19
N THR A 31 9.29 -2.44 -0.38
CA THR A 31 9.62 -3.02 -1.69
C THR A 31 8.62 -4.10 -2.11
N TYR A 32 8.18 -4.94 -1.16
CA TYR A 32 7.10 -5.90 -1.42
C TYR A 32 5.79 -5.21 -1.74
N LEU A 33 5.44 -4.13 -1.00
CA LEU A 33 4.27 -3.33 -1.29
C LEU A 33 4.34 -2.72 -2.69
N ASP A 34 5.48 -2.12 -3.06
CA ASP A 34 5.68 -1.54 -4.40
C ASP A 34 5.46 -2.60 -5.49
N THR A 35 6.02 -3.80 -5.30
CA THR A 35 5.85 -4.92 -6.24
C THR A 35 4.38 -5.35 -6.34
N TRP A 36 3.70 -5.44 -5.21
CA TRP A 36 2.30 -5.84 -5.17
C TRP A 36 1.40 -4.82 -5.87
N ILE A 37 1.67 -3.53 -5.68
CA ILE A 37 0.94 -2.47 -6.37
C ILE A 37 1.21 -2.51 -7.88
N ASP A 38 2.45 -2.76 -8.32
CA ASP A 38 2.77 -2.91 -9.74
C ASP A 38 2.04 -4.12 -10.36
N GLU A 39 1.76 -5.18 -9.60
CA GLU A 39 1.06 -6.39 -10.08
C GLU A 39 -0.46 -6.20 -10.24
N ILE A 40 -1.13 -5.55 -9.28
CA ILE A 40 -2.61 -5.53 -9.24
C ILE A 40 -3.23 -4.14 -9.16
N GLY A 41 -2.42 -3.09 -9.04
CA GLY A 41 -2.86 -1.70 -8.95
C GLY A 41 -3.16 -1.24 -7.51
N ILE A 42 -2.99 0.06 -7.28
CA ILE A 42 -2.99 0.64 -5.93
C ILE A 42 -4.36 0.61 -5.26
N ASP A 43 -5.43 0.78 -6.03
CA ASP A 43 -6.81 0.74 -5.52
C ASP A 43 -7.17 -0.66 -5.00
N GLU A 44 -6.78 -1.70 -5.73
CA GLU A 44 -7.04 -3.10 -5.35
C GLU A 44 -6.19 -3.50 -4.13
N VAL A 45 -4.93 -3.07 -4.05
CA VAL A 45 -4.10 -3.24 -2.86
C VAL A 45 -4.73 -2.56 -1.65
N PHE A 46 -5.20 -1.31 -1.80
CA PHE A 46 -5.84 -0.56 -0.73
C PHE A 46 -7.11 -1.26 -0.21
N ASP A 47 -8.00 -1.72 -1.09
CA ASP A 47 -9.22 -2.44 -0.68
C ASP A 47 -8.88 -3.73 0.10
N LYS A 48 -7.89 -4.50 -0.35
CA LYS A 48 -7.45 -5.72 0.36
C LYS A 48 -6.91 -5.41 1.75
N ILE A 49 -6.06 -4.38 1.88
CA ILE A 49 -5.47 -3.98 3.16
C ILE A 49 -6.56 -3.50 4.12
N ILE A 50 -7.49 -2.66 3.66
CA ILE A 50 -8.61 -2.18 4.48
C ILE A 50 -9.50 -3.34 4.94
N ARG A 51 -9.79 -4.31 4.07
CA ARG A 51 -10.57 -5.50 4.46
C ARG A 51 -9.87 -6.32 5.54
N ILE A 52 -8.57 -6.59 5.39
CA ILE A 52 -7.79 -7.33 6.39
C ILE A 52 -7.74 -6.56 7.71
N HIS A 53 -7.45 -5.26 7.66
CA HIS A 53 -7.37 -4.41 8.86
C HIS A 53 -8.72 -4.31 9.57
N SER A 54 -9.82 -4.21 8.82
CA SER A 54 -11.18 -4.17 9.38
C SER A 54 -11.58 -5.48 10.05
N LEU A 55 -11.12 -6.63 9.55
CA LEU A 55 -11.35 -7.93 10.18
C LEU A 55 -10.58 -8.06 11.50
N ASN A 56 -9.38 -7.47 11.60
CA ASN A 56 -8.58 -7.48 12.82
C ASN A 56 -9.10 -6.55 13.93
N LEU A 57 -10.10 -5.70 13.63
CA LEU A 57 -10.75 -4.82 14.60
C LEU A 57 -11.99 -5.45 15.27
N TYR A 58 -12.36 -6.68 14.90
CA TYR A 58 -13.45 -7.47 15.49
C TYR A 58 -12.90 -8.68 16.25
#